data_AF-A0A242B0F3-F1
#
_entry.id   AF-A0A242B0F3-F1
#
_cell.length_a   1.000
_cell.length_b   1.000
_cell.length_c   1.000
_cell.angle_alpha   90.00
_cell.angle_beta   90.00
_cell.angle_gamma   90.00
#
_symmetry.space_group_name_H-M   'P 1'
#
loop_
_entity.id
_entity.type
_entity.pdbx_description
1 polymer ?
#
loop_
_entity_poly.entity_id
_entity_poly.type
_entity_poly.pdbx_seq_one_letter_code
_entity_poly.pdbx_strand_id
1 'polypeptide(L)'
;MIKKWISFSIAIVFILLPNTVLAQSQTATIDLMISNTVSGNQESISPFTFQIEGKDDAPIPSSNQVTINSSGKAKFGPITYNNIGTYYYTVWRVNNGLADYSDDISVYTIKVAVTYRFDNPNQLIATAIAYKSGENTKKDLVFHTTYKATKNHMASSERGKKYRFLPKTGELGDLLVIIGVILTS
;
A
#
# COMPACT_ATOMS: atom_id res chain seq x y z
N MET A 1 -65.72 -9.19 -69.05
CA MET A 1 -64.71 -8.26 -68.50
C MET A 1 -64.29 -8.74 -67.12
N ILE A 2 -63.01 -9.05 -66.95
CA ILE A 2 -62.41 -9.60 -65.73
C ILE A 2 -62.05 -8.46 -64.77
N LYS A 3 -62.46 -8.51 -63.49
CA LYS A 3 -61.82 -7.75 -62.42
C LYS A 3 -61.51 -8.65 -61.21
N LYS A 4 -60.23 -8.99 -61.12
CA LYS A 4 -59.48 -9.45 -59.93
C LYS A 4 -59.29 -8.24 -58.97
N TRP A 5 -59.00 -8.29 -57.67
CA TRP A 5 -58.76 -9.33 -56.66
C TRP A 5 -58.67 -8.65 -55.26
N ILE A 6 -59.05 -9.40 -54.23
CA ILE A 6 -58.40 -9.54 -52.91
C ILE A 6 -58.01 -8.26 -52.13
N SER A 7 -58.75 -7.98 -51.06
CA SER A 7 -58.25 -7.22 -49.91
C SER A 7 -57.33 -8.10 -49.07
N PHE A 8 -56.01 -7.91 -49.20
CA PHE A 8 -55.05 -8.42 -48.21
C PHE A 8 -54.82 -7.32 -47.16
N SER A 9 -55.33 -7.55 -45.96
CA SER A 9 -54.77 -6.94 -44.75
C SER A 9 -53.29 -7.30 -44.66
N ILE A 10 -52.41 -6.30 -44.67
CA ILE A 10 -51.03 -6.48 -44.21
C ILE A 10 -50.74 -5.33 -43.24
N ALA A 11 -51.13 -5.56 -41.99
CA ALA A 11 -50.48 -4.94 -40.85
C ALA A 11 -49.09 -5.56 -40.69
N ILE A 12 -48.11 -5.16 -41.51
CA ILE A 12 -46.69 -5.48 -41.29
C ILE A 12 -45.89 -4.22 -41.62
N VAL A 13 -45.96 -3.24 -40.72
CA VAL A 13 -44.99 -2.13 -40.67
C VAL A 13 -44.47 -2.08 -39.23
N PHE A 14 -43.91 -3.19 -38.72
CA PHE A 14 -43.35 -3.24 -37.36
C PHE A 14 -42.29 -4.33 -37.15
N ILE A 15 -41.51 -4.73 -38.17
CA ILE A 15 -40.46 -5.76 -38.00
C ILE A 15 -39.14 -5.34 -38.68
N LEU A 16 -38.69 -4.10 -38.47
CA LEU A 16 -37.34 -3.65 -38.84
C LEU A 16 -36.73 -2.71 -37.79
N LEU A 17 -37.05 -2.89 -36.51
CA LEU A 17 -36.19 -2.33 -35.48
C LEU A 17 -34.97 -3.26 -35.36
N PRO A 18 -33.73 -2.79 -35.59
CA PRO A 18 -32.57 -3.60 -35.26
C PRO A 18 -32.63 -3.86 -33.76
N ASN A 19 -32.77 -5.12 -33.37
CA ASN A 19 -32.59 -5.52 -31.98
C ASN A 19 -31.13 -5.25 -31.63
N THR A 20 -30.84 -4.06 -31.10
CA THR A 20 -29.54 -3.75 -30.54
C THR A 20 -29.39 -4.56 -29.26
N VAL A 21 -28.71 -5.69 -29.35
CA VAL A 21 -28.29 -6.44 -28.16
C VAL A 21 -27.22 -5.59 -27.47
N LEU A 22 -27.59 -4.95 -26.36
CA LEU A 22 -26.60 -4.32 -25.49
C LEU A 22 -25.88 -5.46 -24.76
N ALA A 23 -24.61 -5.71 -25.13
CA ALA A 23 -23.76 -6.62 -24.36
C ALA A 23 -23.56 -6.03 -22.96
N GLN A 24 -24.06 -6.70 -21.93
CA GLN A 24 -23.81 -6.31 -20.55
C GLN A 24 -22.30 -6.42 -20.29
N SER A 25 -21.66 -5.30 -19.92
CA SER A 25 -20.24 -5.28 -19.57
C SER A 25 -20.03 -6.10 -18.29
N GLN A 26 -19.27 -7.19 -18.39
CA GLN A 26 -18.93 -8.02 -17.24
C GLN A 26 -17.61 -7.53 -16.66
N THR A 27 -17.57 -7.36 -15.34
CA THR A 27 -16.36 -6.92 -14.64
C THR A 27 -16.11 -7.74 -13.38
N ALA A 28 -14.84 -8.00 -13.07
CA ALA A 28 -14.42 -8.44 -11.75
C ALA A 28 -13.62 -7.34 -11.07
N THR A 29 -13.76 -7.19 -9.75
CA THR A 29 -13.04 -6.18 -8.98
C THR A 29 -12.37 -6.82 -7.78
N ILE A 30 -11.11 -6.47 -7.53
CA ILE A 30 -10.41 -6.80 -6.28
C ILE A 30 -10.00 -5.51 -5.57
N ASP A 31 -9.77 -5.62 -4.26
CA ASP A 31 -9.18 -4.56 -3.46
C ASP A 31 -8.03 -5.14 -2.64
N LEU A 32 -6.79 -4.74 -2.99
CA LEU A 32 -5.58 -5.30 -2.42
C LEU A 32 -5.26 -4.60 -1.10
N MET A 33 -5.37 -5.36 0.00
CA MET A 33 -4.97 -4.91 1.33
C MET A 33 -3.50 -5.24 1.58
N ILE A 34 -2.75 -4.23 2.02
CA ILE A 34 -1.36 -4.33 2.45
C ILE A 34 -1.27 -4.03 3.94
N SER A 35 -0.37 -4.72 4.64
CA SER A 35 -0.07 -4.44 6.05
C SER A 35 1.40 -4.09 6.23
N ASN A 36 1.68 -3.23 7.21
CA ASN A 36 3.03 -2.98 7.71
C ASN A 36 3.06 -3.25 9.22
N THR A 37 4.17 -3.80 9.69
CA THR A 37 4.44 -3.98 11.11
C THR A 37 5.75 -3.32 11.45
N VAL A 38 5.79 -2.56 12.54
CA VAL A 38 6.99 -1.94 13.08
C VAL A 38 7.35 -2.62 14.39
N SER A 39 8.59 -3.11 14.49
CA SER A 39 9.17 -3.64 15.71
C SER A 39 10.22 -2.67 16.29
N GLY A 40 10.46 -2.77 17.61
CA GLY A 40 11.39 -1.89 18.33
C GLY A 40 10.70 -0.70 19.02
N ASN A 41 11.45 0.01 19.86
CA ASN A 41 10.94 1.12 20.67
C ASN A 41 10.88 2.42 19.85
N GLN A 42 9.88 2.53 19.00
CA GLN A 42 9.61 3.72 18.19
C GLN A 42 9.22 4.91 19.08
N GLU A 43 9.88 6.06 18.90
CA GLU A 43 9.60 7.29 19.67
C GLU A 43 8.54 8.20 19.01
N SER A 44 8.28 8.04 17.71
CA SER A 44 7.38 8.93 16.94
C SER A 44 6.77 8.22 15.74
N ILE A 45 5.54 8.54 15.37
CA ILE A 45 4.85 7.99 14.19
C ILE A 45 5.64 8.31 12.92
N SER A 46 5.81 7.30 12.06
CA SER A 46 6.54 7.45 10.79
C SER A 46 5.71 6.96 9.61
N PRO A 47 5.66 7.69 8.48
CA PRO A 47 4.91 7.29 7.29
C PRO A 47 5.71 6.31 6.43
N PHE A 48 5.14 5.14 6.18
CA PHE A 48 5.68 4.15 5.24
C PHE A 48 4.83 4.13 3.97
N THR A 49 5.42 4.53 2.85
CA THR A 49 4.76 4.55 1.54
C THR A 49 5.05 3.26 0.79
N PHE A 50 4.01 2.68 0.20
CA PHE A 50 4.08 1.48 -0.62
C PHE A 50 3.54 1.79 -1.99
N GLN A 51 4.17 1.22 -3.01
CA GLN A 51 3.80 1.41 -4.41
C GLN A 51 3.35 0.08 -5.01
N ILE A 52 2.35 0.15 -5.88
CA ILE A 52 1.91 -0.94 -6.76
C ILE A 52 2.17 -0.55 -8.21
N GLU A 53 2.67 -1.49 -9.00
CA GLU A 53 2.83 -1.34 -10.45
C GLU A 53 2.23 -2.55 -11.15
N GLY A 54 1.50 -2.32 -12.24
CA GLY A 54 0.99 -3.37 -13.11
C GLY A 54 2.02 -3.70 -14.19
N LYS A 55 2.13 -4.98 -14.54
CA LYS A 55 2.92 -5.43 -15.68
C LYS A 55 2.08 -5.34 -16.97
N ASP A 56 2.72 -4.97 -18.08
CA ASP A 56 2.08 -4.88 -19.39
C ASP A 56 0.85 -3.94 -19.31
N ASP A 57 -0.28 -4.31 -19.91
CA ASP A 57 -1.53 -3.52 -19.86
C ASP A 57 -2.44 -3.88 -18.66
N ALA A 58 -1.86 -4.34 -17.55
CA ALA A 58 -2.65 -4.67 -16.37
C ALA A 58 -3.34 -3.41 -15.79
N PRO A 59 -4.65 -3.46 -15.50
CA PRO A 59 -5.35 -2.31 -14.94
C PRO A 59 -4.79 -1.97 -13.56
N ILE A 60 -4.59 -0.68 -13.28
CA ILE A 60 -4.09 -0.19 -11.99
C ILE A 60 -5.19 0.52 -11.20
N PRO A 61 -5.09 0.56 -9.86
CA PRO A 61 -6.02 1.34 -9.03
C PRO A 61 -5.86 2.84 -9.30
N SER A 62 -6.84 3.63 -8.87
CA SER A 62 -6.81 5.10 -9.02
C SER A 62 -5.60 5.77 -8.36
N SER A 63 -5.09 5.18 -7.28
CA SER A 63 -3.82 5.54 -6.67
C SER A 63 -2.87 4.35 -6.71
N ASN A 64 -1.70 4.54 -7.31
CA ASN A 64 -0.64 3.53 -7.33
C ASN A 64 0.22 3.55 -6.05
N GLN A 65 -0.11 4.39 -5.07
CA GLN A 65 0.58 4.45 -3.78
C GLN A 65 -0.40 4.49 -2.61
N VAL A 66 0.04 3.95 -1.48
CA VAL A 66 -0.63 4.07 -0.17
C VAL A 66 0.40 4.33 0.91
N THR A 67 -0.01 5.04 1.96
CA THR A 67 0.85 5.30 3.13
C THR A 67 0.24 4.68 4.38
N ILE A 68 1.06 3.95 5.13
CA ILE A 68 0.71 3.40 6.45
C ILE A 68 1.57 4.11 7.49
N ASN A 69 0.91 4.71 8.48
CA ASN A 69 1.59 5.36 9.61
C ASN A 69 1.96 4.29 10.65
N SER A 70 3.26 4.03 10.80
CA SER A 70 3.78 2.97 11.67
C SER A 70 3.23 1.58 11.31
N SER A 71 2.75 0.82 12.29
CA SER A 71 2.06 -0.45 12.06
C SER A 71 0.61 -0.20 11.66
N GLY A 72 0.11 -0.93 10.67
CA GLY A 72 -1.27 -0.78 10.23
C GLY A 72 -1.55 -1.48 8.92
N LYS A 73 -2.70 -1.15 8.33
CA LYS A 73 -3.16 -1.68 7.04
C LYS A 73 -3.65 -0.55 6.16
N ALA A 74 -3.50 -0.72 4.85
CA ALA A 74 -4.06 0.17 3.84
C ALA A 74 -4.57 -0.66 2.66
N LYS A 75 -5.36 -0.01 1.81
CA LYS A 75 -5.92 -0.56 0.59
C LYS A 75 -5.54 0.35 -0.57
N PHE A 76 -5.04 -0.21 -1.66
CA PHE A 76 -4.75 0.57 -2.87
C PHE A 76 -6.03 1.08 -3.55
N GLY A 77 -7.17 0.45 -3.24
CA GLY A 77 -8.45 0.73 -3.89
C GLY A 77 -8.80 -0.33 -4.93
N PRO A 78 -9.98 -0.20 -5.54
CA PRO A 78 -10.50 -1.20 -6.47
C PRO A 78 -9.66 -1.26 -7.75
N ILE A 79 -9.38 -2.48 -8.20
CA ILE A 79 -8.83 -2.78 -9.52
C ILE A 79 -9.88 -3.57 -10.30
N THR A 80 -10.34 -3.02 -11.41
CA THR A 80 -11.43 -3.59 -12.22
C THR A 80 -10.89 -4.22 -13.50
N TYR A 81 -11.33 -5.45 -13.77
CA TYR A 81 -10.96 -6.26 -14.92
C TYR A 81 -12.18 -6.54 -15.77
N ASN A 82 -12.04 -6.32 -17.07
CA ASN A 82 -13.13 -6.48 -18.04
C ASN A 82 -12.95 -7.76 -18.88
N ASN A 83 -11.77 -8.38 -18.81
CA ASN A 83 -11.42 -9.55 -19.60
C ASN A 83 -10.89 -10.68 -18.69
N ILE A 84 -11.11 -11.92 -19.11
CA ILE A 84 -10.44 -13.08 -18.51
C ILE A 84 -8.95 -12.99 -18.78
N GLY A 85 -8.15 -13.51 -17.86
CA GLY A 85 -6.70 -13.48 -18.01
C GLY A 85 -5.95 -13.65 -16.70
N THR A 86 -4.63 -13.63 -16.81
CA THR A 86 -3.74 -13.53 -15.66
C THR A 86 -3.04 -12.19 -15.72
N TYR A 87 -3.16 -11.43 -14.64
CA TYR A 87 -2.54 -10.13 -14.47
C TYR A 87 -1.49 -10.19 -13.38
N TYR A 88 -0.41 -9.43 -13.57
CA TYR A 88 0.73 -9.43 -12.66
C TYR A 88 0.97 -8.01 -12.14
N TYR A 89 1.26 -7.92 -10.86
CA TYR A 89 1.61 -6.67 -10.19
C TYR A 89 2.86 -6.87 -9.34
N THR A 90 3.62 -5.79 -9.17
CA THR A 90 4.71 -5.68 -8.22
C THR A 90 4.33 -4.70 -7.12
N VAL A 91 4.63 -5.06 -5.86
CA VAL A 91 4.45 -4.18 -4.71
C VAL A 91 5.73 -4.11 -3.90
N TRP A 92 6.16 -2.90 -3.57
CA TRP A 92 7.35 -2.64 -2.76
C TRP A 92 7.16 -1.42 -1.88
N ARG A 93 8.01 -1.31 -0.86
CA ARG A 93 8.11 -0.12 -0.02
C ARG A 93 8.98 0.94 -0.73
N VAL A 94 8.50 2.17 -0.79
CA VAL A 94 9.26 3.31 -1.30
C VAL A 94 10.30 3.72 -0.24
N ASN A 95 11.55 3.92 -0.67
CA ASN A 95 12.59 4.43 0.22
C ASN A 95 12.49 5.97 0.32
N ASN A 96 11.89 6.43 1.41
CA ASN A 96 11.76 7.85 1.72
C ASN A 96 12.90 8.39 2.63
N GLY A 97 14.01 7.66 2.78
CA GLY A 97 15.17 8.11 3.55
C GLY A 97 14.98 8.09 5.07
N LEU A 98 14.14 7.19 5.60
CA LEU A 98 13.89 7.04 7.03
C LEU A 98 15.08 6.33 7.72
N ALA A 99 16.12 7.09 8.06
CA ALA A 99 17.41 6.59 8.56
C ALA A 99 17.31 5.72 9.83
N ASP A 100 16.34 5.99 10.70
CA ASP A 100 16.13 5.23 11.94
C ASP A 100 15.38 3.91 11.72
N TYR A 101 15.19 3.45 10.48
CA TYR A 101 14.49 2.20 10.19
C TYR A 101 15.29 1.29 9.27
N SER A 102 15.20 -0.03 9.49
CA SER A 102 15.60 -0.97 8.44
C SER A 102 14.69 -0.81 7.23
N ASP A 103 15.29 -0.84 6.05
CA ASP A 103 14.52 -1.02 4.83
C ASP A 103 14.07 -2.48 4.76
N ASP A 104 12.76 -2.70 4.82
CA ASP A 104 12.18 -3.93 4.29
C ASP A 104 12.21 -3.82 2.75
N ILE A 105 13.24 -4.40 2.16
CA ILE A 105 13.45 -4.41 0.71
C ILE A 105 12.68 -5.53 0.01
N SER A 106 11.71 -6.16 0.70
CA SER A 106 10.85 -7.18 0.10
C SER A 106 10.13 -6.61 -1.12
N VAL A 107 10.14 -7.36 -2.22
CA VAL A 107 9.30 -7.12 -3.38
C VAL A 107 8.27 -8.23 -3.43
N TYR A 108 7.00 -7.89 -3.57
CA TYR A 108 5.93 -8.87 -3.74
C TYR A 108 5.49 -8.90 -5.19
N THR A 109 5.38 -10.10 -5.75
CA THR A 109 4.66 -10.34 -7.02
C THR A 109 3.25 -10.80 -6.70
N ILE A 110 2.25 -10.11 -7.23
CA ILE A 110 0.84 -10.47 -7.10
C ILE A 110 0.37 -11.01 -8.44
N LYS A 111 -0.17 -12.23 -8.42
CA LYS A 111 -0.84 -12.86 -9.56
C LYS A 111 -2.35 -12.76 -9.34
N VAL A 112 -3.06 -12.12 -10.26
CA VAL A 112 -4.51 -12.05 -10.27
C VAL A 112 -5.03 -12.91 -11.42
N ALA A 113 -5.80 -13.95 -11.11
CA ALA A 113 -6.49 -14.77 -12.10
C ALA A 113 -7.94 -14.30 -12.23
N VAL A 114 -8.35 -13.91 -13.43
CA VAL A 114 -9.71 -13.52 -13.77
C VAL A 114 -10.33 -14.62 -14.63
N THR A 115 -11.41 -15.21 -14.14
CA THR A 115 -12.12 -16.32 -14.81
C THR A 115 -13.62 -16.07 -14.77
N TYR A 116 -14.39 -16.84 -15.53
CA TYR A 116 -15.82 -16.96 -15.29
C TYR A 116 -16.07 -17.67 -13.96
N ARG A 117 -17.16 -17.32 -13.29
CA ARG A 117 -17.66 -18.09 -12.17
C ARG A 117 -18.20 -19.42 -12.66
N PHE A 118 -17.94 -20.47 -11.89
CA PHE A 118 -18.45 -21.82 -12.19
C PHE A 118 -19.97 -21.90 -12.08
N ASP A 119 -20.55 -21.21 -11.08
CA ASP A 119 -21.99 -21.19 -10.81
C ASP A 119 -22.77 -20.17 -11.66
N ASN A 120 -22.08 -19.22 -12.29
CA ASN A 120 -22.67 -18.26 -13.21
C ASN A 120 -21.68 -17.86 -14.32
N PRO A 121 -21.69 -18.54 -15.48
CA PRO A 121 -20.73 -18.29 -16.55
C PRO A 121 -20.88 -16.90 -17.20
N ASN A 122 -21.92 -16.13 -16.86
CA ASN A 122 -22.09 -14.74 -17.30
C ASN A 122 -21.51 -13.72 -16.31
N GLN A 123 -20.71 -14.16 -15.33
CA GLN A 123 -20.09 -13.30 -14.34
C GLN A 123 -18.60 -13.61 -14.20
N LEU A 124 -17.77 -12.57 -14.19
CA LEU A 124 -16.35 -12.67 -13.91
C LEU A 124 -16.08 -12.72 -12.40
N ILE A 125 -15.03 -13.45 -12.02
CA ILE A 125 -14.44 -13.46 -10.68
C ILE A 125 -12.93 -13.27 -10.79
N ALA A 126 -12.36 -12.51 -9.86
CA ALA A 126 -10.92 -12.27 -9.77
C ALA A 126 -10.39 -12.79 -8.44
N THR A 127 -9.29 -13.55 -8.49
CA THR A 127 -8.61 -14.08 -7.30
C THR A 127 -7.16 -13.65 -7.31
N ALA A 128 -6.71 -12.99 -6.24
CA ALA A 128 -5.34 -12.53 -6.09
C ALA A 128 -4.54 -13.45 -5.16
N ILE A 129 -3.28 -13.72 -5.53
CA ILE A 129 -2.31 -14.44 -4.72
C ILE A 129 -1.00 -13.66 -4.74
N ALA A 130 -0.42 -13.39 -3.58
CA ALA A 130 0.88 -12.75 -3.47
C ALA A 130 1.99 -13.77 -3.17
N TYR A 131 3.17 -13.49 -3.70
CA TYR A 131 4.42 -14.20 -3.49
C TYR A 131 5.49 -13.17 -3.17
N LYS A 132 6.39 -13.47 -2.24
CA LYS A 132 7.61 -12.69 -2.14
C LYS A 132 8.49 -13.04 -3.35
N SER A 133 9.11 -12.04 -3.97
CA SER A 133 9.88 -12.22 -5.21
C SER A 133 10.99 -13.26 -5.02
N GLY A 134 11.05 -14.23 -5.93
CA GLY A 134 11.96 -15.38 -5.83
C GLY A 134 11.44 -16.56 -4.99
N GLU A 135 10.27 -16.43 -4.35
CA GLU A 135 9.62 -17.52 -3.61
C GLU A 135 8.44 -18.11 -4.39
N ASN A 136 8.19 -19.41 -4.18
CA ASN A 136 7.04 -20.13 -4.75
C ASN A 136 5.93 -20.41 -3.71
N THR A 137 6.08 -19.87 -2.49
CA THR A 137 5.09 -20.03 -1.43
C THR A 137 4.17 -18.83 -1.37
N LYS A 138 2.86 -19.08 -1.22
CA LYS A 138 1.87 -18.02 -1.07
C LYS A 138 2.15 -17.26 0.23
N LYS A 139 2.05 -15.93 0.18
CA LYS A 139 2.27 -15.06 1.33
C LYS A 139 1.14 -14.04 1.44
N ASP A 140 0.92 -13.57 2.66
CA ASP A 140 0.20 -12.33 2.87
C ASP A 140 1.08 -11.14 2.44
N LEU A 141 0.43 -10.07 2.00
CA LEU A 141 1.09 -8.82 1.62
C LEU A 141 1.41 -8.00 2.89
N VAL A 142 2.43 -8.45 3.62
CA VAL A 142 2.85 -7.88 4.91
C VAL A 142 4.32 -7.49 4.86
N PHE A 143 4.59 -6.22 5.16
CA PHE A 143 5.94 -5.70 5.33
C PHE A 143 6.31 -5.65 6.82
N HIS A 144 7.58 -5.91 7.10
CA HIS A 144 8.16 -5.94 8.43
C HIS A 144 9.29 -4.93 8.53
N THR A 145 8.99 -3.82 9.19
CA THR A 145 9.93 -2.74 9.44
C THR A 145 10.48 -2.83 10.86
N THR A 146 11.76 -2.51 11.07
CA THR A 146 12.38 -2.47 12.38
C THR A 146 12.95 -1.09 12.65
N TYR A 147 12.56 -0.49 13.77
CA TYR A 147 13.16 0.74 14.28
C TYR A 147 14.56 0.45 14.82
N LYS A 148 15.54 1.20 14.34
CA LYS A 148 16.93 1.21 14.77
C LYS A 148 17.19 2.55 15.43
N ALA A 149 17.15 2.60 16.75
CA ALA A 149 17.49 3.82 17.47
C ALA A 149 18.94 4.23 17.12
N THR A 150 19.12 5.36 16.44
CA THR A 150 20.43 5.98 16.32
C THR A 150 20.75 6.68 17.66
N LYS A 151 21.93 6.46 18.23
CA LYS A 151 22.34 6.93 19.59
C LYS A 151 22.14 8.44 19.87
N ASN A 152 21.80 9.25 18.87
CA ASN A 152 21.59 10.68 19.00
C ASN A 152 20.33 11.05 19.81
N HIS A 153 19.36 10.15 19.99
CA HIS A 153 18.16 10.43 20.79
C HIS A 153 18.33 10.15 22.31
N MET A 154 19.33 9.36 22.72
CA MET A 154 19.58 9.09 24.14
C MET A 154 20.48 10.14 24.83
N ALA A 155 21.11 11.05 24.09
CA ALA A 155 22.04 12.03 24.66
C ALA A 155 21.35 13.29 25.27
N SER A 156 20.04 13.49 25.07
CA SER A 156 19.35 14.68 25.58
C SER A 156 18.67 14.50 26.95
N SER A 157 18.57 13.28 27.48
CA SER A 157 17.86 13.03 28.75
C SER A 157 18.77 12.96 29.99
N GLU A 158 20.10 12.98 29.86
CA GLU A 158 21.03 12.87 31.00
C GLU A 158 21.77 14.16 31.38
N ARG A 159 21.56 15.30 30.70
CA ARG A 159 22.01 16.62 31.21
C ARG A 159 20.99 17.20 32.20
N GLY A 160 20.75 16.49 33.30
CA GLY A 160 19.79 16.93 34.32
C GLY A 160 20.00 16.40 35.72
N LYS A 161 20.95 15.49 35.96
CA LYS A 161 21.27 15.04 37.33
C LYS A 161 22.45 15.84 37.89
N LYS A 162 22.15 17.01 38.46
CA LYS A 162 23.06 17.70 39.38
C LYS A 162 23.29 16.80 40.61
N TYR A 163 24.38 16.04 40.60
CA TYR A 163 24.93 15.53 41.85
C TYR A 163 25.60 16.69 42.59
N ARG A 164 24.95 17.22 43.62
CA ARG A 164 25.62 18.02 44.65
C ARG A 164 26.62 17.11 45.35
N PHE A 165 27.90 17.25 45.03
CA PHE A 165 28.94 16.78 45.93
C PHE A 165 28.89 17.66 47.18
N LEU A 166 28.33 17.13 48.25
CA LEU A 166 28.57 17.63 49.60
C LEU A 166 29.98 17.16 49.98
N PRO A 167 30.95 18.05 50.24
CA PRO A 167 32.22 17.63 50.81
C PRO A 167 31.97 17.10 52.23
N LYS A 168 32.54 15.93 52.56
CA LYS A 168 32.62 15.47 53.94
C LYS A 168 33.56 16.42 54.69
N THR A 169 33.02 17.17 55.64
CA THR A 169 33.75 18.12 56.47
C THR A 169 34.83 17.42 57.27
N GLY A 170 36.09 17.80 57.02
CA GLY A 170 37.24 17.30 57.75
C GLY A 170 38.60 17.84 57.29
N GLU A 171 38.71 19.08 56.82
CA GLU A 171 39.95 19.91 56.91
C GLU A 171 39.68 21.32 56.37
N LEU A 172 40.21 22.34 57.06
CA LEU A 172 40.11 23.77 56.72
C LEU A 172 41.20 24.14 55.70
N GLY A 173 40.82 24.70 54.55
CA GLY A 173 41.80 25.25 53.60
C GLY A 173 41.23 25.65 52.25
N ASP A 174 40.80 26.91 52.18
CA ASP A 174 40.74 27.80 51.01
C ASP A 174 39.76 27.59 49.85
N LEU A 175 38.91 28.63 49.76
CA LEU A 175 37.98 29.04 48.73
C LEU A 175 38.71 29.74 47.57
N LEU A 176 38.08 29.71 46.38
CA LEU A 176 38.44 30.39 45.11
C LEU A 176 39.46 29.59 44.29
N VAL A 177 39.21 29.29 43.01
CA VAL A 177 39.36 30.25 41.91
C VAL A 177 38.37 29.98 40.75
N ILE A 178 37.62 31.02 40.38
CA ILE A 178 36.89 31.16 39.11
C ILE A 178 37.86 31.79 38.11
N ILE A 179 38.12 31.18 36.96
CA ILE A 179 38.61 31.92 35.78
C ILE A 179 37.93 31.37 34.53
N GLY A 180 36.93 32.10 34.05
CA GLY A 180 36.54 32.09 32.65
C GLY A 180 37.37 33.14 31.91
N VAL A 181 38.20 32.70 30.97
CA VAL A 181 38.86 33.57 29.99
C VAL A 181 37.94 33.65 28.77
N ILE A 182 37.52 34.87 28.38
CA ILE A 182 37.03 35.14 27.04
C ILE A 182 37.81 36.36 26.53
N LEU A 183 38.45 36.19 25.38
CA LEU A 183 39.16 37.24 24.65
C LEU A 183 38.60 37.36 23.23
N THR A 184 38.88 38.50 22.62
CA THR A 184 38.62 38.97 21.24
C THR A 184 37.26 39.66 21.07
N SER A 185 37.16 40.90 20.58
CA SER A 185 38.13 41.96 20.22
C SER A 185 37.43 43.31 20.34
#